data_AF-A0AAV5DXV5-F1
#
_entry.id   AF-A0AAV5DXV5-F1
#
_cell.length_a   1.000
_cell.length_b   1.000
_cell.length_c   1.000
_cell.angle_alpha   90.00
_cell.angle_beta   90.00
_cell.angle_gamma   90.00
#
_symmetry.space_group_name_H-M   'P 1'
#
loop_
_entity.id
_entity.type
_entity.pdbx_description
1 polymer ?
#
loop_
_entity_poly.entity_id
_entity_poly.type
_entity_poly.pdbx_seq_one_letter_code
_entity_poly.pdbx_strand_id
1 'polypeptide(L)' 'MQNNYDSNVVWKAADLALSCTKQVPEQRPSMTDVVAQLQECLKFEEGCGTM' A
#
# COMPACT_ATOMS: atom_id res chain seq x y z
N MET A 1 1.53 -24.23 -1.55
CA MET A 1 1.20 -22.96 -0.88
C MET A 1 1.92 -21.84 -1.63
N GLN A 2 1.46 -21.48 -2.82
CA GLN A 2 2.05 -20.36 -3.55
C GLN A 2 1.58 -19.10 -2.85
N ASN A 3 2.49 -18.46 -2.14
CA ASN A 3 2.32 -17.15 -1.54
C ASN A 3 2.17 -16.14 -2.70
N ASN A 4 0.94 -15.97 -3.19
CA ASN A 4 0.62 -15.06 -4.30
C ASN A 4 0.53 -13.60 -3.82
N TYR A 5 1.42 -13.23 -2.89
CA TYR A 5 1.55 -11.85 -2.50
C TYR A 5 2.51 -11.20 -3.48
N ASP A 6 1.99 -10.30 -4.30
CA ASP A 6 2.82 -9.44 -5.12
C ASP A 6 3.81 -8.71 -4.22
N SER A 7 5.08 -9.08 -4.30
CA SER A 7 6.13 -8.46 -3.49
C SER A 7 6.21 -6.94 -3.72
N ASN A 8 5.75 -6.50 -4.90
CA ASN A 8 5.53 -5.09 -5.23
C ASN A 8 4.44 -4.44 -4.37
N VAL A 9 3.32 -5.12 -4.12
CA VAL A 9 2.23 -4.61 -3.28
C VAL A 9 2.70 -4.53 -1.82
N VAL A 10 3.40 -5.57 -1.34
CA VAL A 10 3.97 -5.60 0.01
C VAL A 10 4.98 -4.47 0.21
N TRP A 11 5.89 -4.26 -0.75
CA TRP A 11 6.85 -3.16 -0.68
C TRP A 11 6.18 -1.78 -0.70
N LYS A 12 5.18 -1.58 -1.58
CA LYS A 12 4.41 -0.32 -1.64
C LYS A 12 3.68 -0.03 -0.33
N ALA A 13 3.04 -1.04 0.27
CA ALA A 13 2.36 -0.88 1.55
C ALA A 13 3.33 -0.55 2.69
N ALA A 14 4.51 -1.19 2.70
CA ALA A 14 5.56 -0.90 3.68
C ALA A 14 6.15 0.51 3.52
N ASP A 15 6.40 0.95 2.29
CA ASP A 15 6.88 2.31 1.99
C ASP A 15 5.87 3.39 2.40
N LEU A 16 4.57 3.13 2.14
CA LEU A 16 3.49 3.99 2.59
C LEU A 16 3.44 4.10 4.11
N ALA A 17 3.52 2.96 4.81
CA ALA A 17 3.54 2.93 6.27
C ALA A 17 4.74 3.71 6.83
N LEU A 18 5.93 3.55 6.23
CA LEU A 18 7.11 4.30 6.62
C LEU A 18 6.92 5.81 6.41
N SER A 19 6.35 6.20 5.28
CA SER A 19 6.05 7.61 4.97
C SER A 19 5.10 8.25 5.98
N CYS A 20 4.14 7.51 6.52
CA CYS A 20 3.27 7.98 7.61
C CYS A 20 4.01 8.24 8.93
N THR A 21 5.15 7.58 9.16
CA THR A 21 5.94 7.71 10.40
C THR A 21 7.02 8.80 10.34
N LYS A 22 7.16 9.51 9.22
CA LYS A 22 8.19 10.56 9.07
C LYS A 22 8.11 11.58 10.21
N GLN A 23 9.28 11.96 10.75
CA GLN A 23 9.34 12.92 11.86
C GLN A 23 8.81 14.30 11.45
N VAL A 24 9.06 14.70 10.20
CA VAL A 24 8.58 15.96 9.63
C VAL A 24 7.12 15.80 9.20
N PRO A 25 6.15 16.52 9.81
CA PRO A 25 4.73 16.37 9.50
C PRO A 25 4.39 16.71 8.05
N GLU A 26 5.04 17.70 7.45
CA GLU A 26 4.79 18.10 6.05
C GLU A 26 5.25 17.06 5.03
N GLN A 27 6.10 16.11 5.45
CA GLN A 27 6.54 14.99 4.60
C GLN A 27 5.64 13.76 4.75
N ARG A 28 4.72 13.76 5.71
CA ARG A 28 3.72 12.70 5.84
C ARG A 28 2.68 12.87 4.73
N PRO A 29 2.26 11.78 4.08
CA PRO A 29 1.19 11.85 3.10
C PRO A 29 -0.11 12.33 3.74
N SER A 30 -0.98 12.96 2.95
CA SER A 30 -2.35 13.24 3.40
C SER A 30 -3.10 11.92 3.60
N MET A 31 -4.10 11.90 4.48
CA MET A 31 -5.00 10.74 4.60
C MET A 31 -5.67 10.38 3.25
N THR A 32 -5.89 11.36 2.37
CA THR A 32 -6.37 11.11 1.00
C THR A 32 -5.36 10.32 0.17
N ASP A 33 -4.08 10.66 0.25
CA ASP A 33 -3.00 9.95 -0.46
C ASP A 33 -2.78 8.55 0.11
N VAL A 34 -2.92 8.40 1.43
CA VAL A 34 -2.84 7.10 2.10
C VAL A 34 -3.96 6.17 1.61
N VAL A 35 -5.20 6.66 1.58
CA VAL A 35 -6.36 5.89 1.11
C VAL A 35 -6.20 5.52 -0.37
N ALA A 36 -5.78 6.45 -1.22
CA ALA A 36 -5.58 6.19 -2.65
C ALA A 36 -4.53 5.08 -2.90
N GLN A 37 -3.41 5.10 -2.18
CA GLN A 37 -2.35 4.09 -2.30
C GLN A 37 -2.77 2.72 -1.74
N LEU A 38 -3.51 2.70 -0.62
CA LEU A 38 -4.08 1.46 -0.10
C LEU A 38 -5.11 0.85 -1.06
N GLN A 39 -5.94 1.67 -1.70
CA GLN A 39 -6.88 1.21 -2.73
C GLN A 39 -6.16 0.61 -3.93
N GLU A 40 -5.01 1.15 -4.33
CA GLU A 40 -4.19 0.54 -5.38
C GLU A 40 -3.69 -0.84 -4.96
N CYS A 41 -3.18 -0.97 -3.73
CA CYS A 41 -2.73 -2.25 -3.18
C CYS A 41 -3.85 -3.30 -3.16
N LEU A 42 -5.06 -2.91 -2.73
CA LEU A 42 -6.23 -3.78 -2.71
C LEU A 42 -6.68 -4.22 -4.11
N LYS A 43 -6.61 -3.35 -5.13
CA LYS A 43 -6.94 -3.72 -6.52
C LYS A 43 -6.02 -4.79 -7.08
N PHE A 44 -4.75 -4.79 -6.67
CA PHE A 44 -3.82 -5.87 -7.05
C PHE A 44 -4.21 -7.19 -6.37
N GLU A 45 -4.65 -7.17 -5.12
CA GLU A 45 -5.16 -8.37 -4.44
C GLU A 45 -6.49 -8.88 -5.03
N GLU A 46 -7.42 -7.98 -5.38
CA GLU A 46 -8.70 -8.30 -6.01
C GLU A 46 -8.56 -8.87 -7.43
N GLY A 47 -7.49 -8.51 -8.15
CA GLY A 47 -7.12 -9.10 -9.44
C GLY A 47 -6.71 -10.58 -9.34
N CYS A 48 -6.37 -11.07 -8.15
CA CYS A 48 -6.16 -12.49 -7.87
C CYS A 48 -7.39 -13.16 -7.22
N GLY A 49 -8.40 -12.39 -6.80
CA GLY A 49 -9.45 -12.84 -5.88
C GLY A 49 -10.84 -13.07 -6.49
N THR A 50 -11.07 -12.82 -7.78
CA THR A 50 -12.39 -13.04 -8.41
C THR A 50 -12.33 -13.96 -9.63
N MET A 51 -12.52 -15.25 -9.36
CA MET A 51 -13.24 -16.19 -10.23
C MET A 51 -14.38 -16.82 -9.43
#